data_AF-A0A4V0X3W3-F1
#
_entry.id   AF-A0A4V0X3W3-F1
#
_cell.length_a   1.000
_cell.length_b   1.000
_cell.length_c   1.000
_cell.angle_alpha   90.00
_cell.angle_beta   90.00
_cell.angle_gamma   90.00
#
_symmetry.space_group_name_H-M   'P 1'
#
loop_
_entity.id
_entity.type
_entity.pdbx_description
1 polymer ?
#
loop_
_entity_poly.entity_id
_entity_poly.type
_entity_poly.pdbx_seq_one_letter_code
_entity_poly.pdbx_strand_id
1 'polypeptide(L)'
;MNKVIKQVRLALAMFVLAVVVAIAYSAFPATPVHAQGGGMYAFKSSGPVQLNPNDSALIGLLFPAPQRTDKPCRLRLFDSMGKLFADIPVVGMGDGSVRTAFFDVTFMDGNLRVMDHVDGKLLAAQSHSDGMLIGLLVPAVQTSGRSVGAISASIQLFDSMKQRGQVIQMCDGSI
;
A
#
# COMPACT_ATOMS: atom_id res chain seq x y z
N MET A 1 11.52 -37.47 -58.73
CA MET A 1 12.53 -36.69 -57.97
C MET A 1 12.09 -35.26 -57.62
N ASN A 2 11.48 -34.50 -58.53
CA ASN A 2 11.09 -33.09 -58.27
C ASN A 2 10.01 -32.87 -57.19
N LYS A 3 9.13 -33.84 -56.93
CA LYS A 3 8.04 -33.68 -55.94
C LYS A 3 8.53 -33.73 -54.49
N VAL A 4 9.48 -34.63 -54.21
CA VAL A 4 10.09 -34.80 -52.88
C VAL A 4 10.93 -33.57 -52.51
N ILE A 5 11.71 -33.05 -53.45
CA ILE A 5 12.53 -31.84 -53.25
C ILE A 5 11.65 -30.61 -52.95
N LYS A 6 10.48 -30.49 -53.60
CA LYS A 6 9.53 -29.39 -53.32
C LYS A 6 8.91 -29.51 -51.92
N GLN A 7 8.56 -30.71 -51.47
CA GLN A 7 7.99 -30.92 -50.14
C GLN A 7 9.00 -30.64 -49.02
N VAL A 8 10.26 -31.04 -49.20
CA VAL A 8 11.32 -30.76 -48.22
C VAL A 8 11.60 -29.26 -48.11
N ARG A 9 11.61 -28.52 -49.23
CA ARG A 9 11.78 -27.06 -49.22
C ARG A 9 10.62 -26.32 -48.55
N LEU A 10 9.39 -26.78 -48.76
CA LEU A 10 8.20 -26.19 -48.12
C LEU A 10 8.21 -26.43 -46.61
N ALA A 11 8.56 -27.65 -46.16
CA ALA A 11 8.66 -27.98 -44.74
C ALA A 11 9.75 -27.14 -44.04
N LEU A 12 10.90 -26.96 -44.69
CA LEU A 12 11.99 -26.14 -44.16
C LEU A 12 11.59 -24.65 -44.06
N ALA A 13 10.90 -24.12 -45.08
CA ALA A 13 10.40 -22.74 -45.06
C ALA A 13 9.37 -22.50 -43.94
N MET A 14 8.46 -23.45 -43.72
CA MET A 14 7.49 -23.40 -42.63
C MET A 14 8.15 -23.45 -41.25
N PHE A 15 9.18 -24.29 -41.09
CA PHE A 15 9.93 -24.40 -39.84
C PHE A 15 10.69 -23.09 -39.52
N VAL A 16 11.36 -22.51 -40.52
CA VAL A 16 12.04 -21.21 -40.36
C VAL A 16 11.03 -20.12 -40.01
N LEU A 17 9.87 -20.08 -40.67
CA LEU A 17 8.82 -19.11 -40.36
C LEU A 17 8.31 -19.26 -38.92
N ALA A 18 8.07 -20.49 -38.45
CA ALA A 18 7.61 -20.75 -37.09
C ALA A 18 8.65 -20.30 -36.04
N VAL A 19 9.94 -20.55 -36.30
CA VAL A 19 11.03 -20.09 -35.42
C VAL A 19 11.12 -18.56 -35.40
N VAL A 20 11.00 -17.90 -36.56
CA VAL A 20 11.00 -16.42 -36.62
C VAL A 20 9.80 -15.83 -35.89
N VAL A 21 8.61 -16.43 -36.03
CA VAL A 21 7.41 -15.98 -35.31
C VAL A 21 7.57 -16.18 -33.80
N ALA A 22 8.13 -17.30 -33.33
CA ALA A 22 8.36 -17.54 -31.91
C ALA A 22 9.42 -16.59 -31.31
N ILE A 23 10.47 -16.26 -32.07
CA ILE A 23 11.47 -15.27 -31.67
C ILE A 23 10.85 -13.87 -31.65
N ALA A 24 10.03 -13.51 -32.65
CA ALA A 24 9.32 -12.24 -32.65
C ALA A 24 8.35 -12.13 -31.46
N TYR A 25 7.59 -13.20 -31.15
CA TYR A 25 6.65 -13.21 -30.03
C TYR A 25 7.33 -13.13 -28.66
N SER A 26 8.52 -13.74 -28.51
CA SER A 26 9.32 -13.64 -27.28
C SER A 26 10.14 -12.36 -27.17
N ALA A 27 10.34 -11.65 -28.29
CA ALA A 27 10.99 -10.34 -28.34
C ALA A 27 10.03 -9.18 -28.07
N PHE A 28 8.72 -9.42 -28.01
CA PHE A 28 7.80 -8.46 -27.38
C PHE A 28 7.85 -8.69 -25.87
N PRO A 29 8.57 -7.87 -25.09
CA PRO A 29 8.34 -7.85 -23.66
C PRO A 29 6.85 -7.59 -23.49
N ALA A 30 6.16 -8.45 -22.73
CA ALA A 30 4.87 -8.10 -22.18
C ALA A 30 5.10 -6.76 -21.50
N THR A 31 4.64 -5.66 -22.12
CA THR A 31 4.76 -4.35 -21.53
C THR A 31 4.08 -4.47 -20.19
N PRO A 32 4.80 -4.38 -19.06
CA PRO A 32 4.11 -4.30 -17.79
C PRO A 32 3.16 -3.15 -17.94
N VAL A 33 1.88 -3.38 -17.62
CA VAL A 33 0.89 -2.33 -17.56
C VAL A 33 1.43 -1.30 -16.57
N HIS A 34 2.12 -0.30 -17.09
CA HIS A 34 2.62 0.79 -16.30
C HIS A 34 1.38 1.54 -15.88
N ALA A 35 1.02 1.46 -14.60
CA ALA A 35 0.09 2.38 -13.99
C ALA A 35 0.49 3.79 -14.44
N GLN A 36 -0.40 4.41 -15.20
CA GLN A 36 -0.22 5.76 -15.71
C GLN A 36 -0.10 6.69 -14.50
N GLY A 37 1.01 7.41 -14.39
CA GLY A 37 1.20 8.36 -13.30
C GLY A 37 2.64 8.80 -13.15
N GLY A 38 3.06 9.78 -13.94
CA GLY A 38 4.23 10.62 -13.66
C GLY A 38 3.92 11.66 -12.56
N GLY A 39 3.30 11.23 -11.45
CA GLY A 39 2.77 12.12 -10.42
C GLY A 39 3.73 12.29 -9.24
N MET A 40 3.83 13.54 -8.76
CA MET A 40 4.41 13.94 -7.48
C MET A 40 4.05 12.97 -6.35
N TYR A 41 4.93 12.85 -5.35
CA TYR A 41 4.71 12.08 -4.12
C TYR A 41 3.34 12.37 -3.50
N ALA A 42 2.34 11.53 -3.80
CA ALA A 42 1.01 11.67 -3.25
C ALA A 42 1.02 11.04 -1.84
N PHE A 43 1.22 11.88 -0.82
CA PHE A 43 0.95 11.48 0.55
C PHE A 43 -0.56 11.53 0.79
N LYS A 44 -1.10 10.52 1.48
CA LYS A 44 -2.49 10.51 1.93
C LYS A 44 -2.50 10.87 3.41
N SER A 45 -3.38 11.78 3.82
CA SER A 45 -3.54 12.15 5.23
C SER A 45 -5.01 12.13 5.61
N SER A 46 -5.32 11.80 6.85
CA SER A 46 -6.56 12.26 7.46
C SER A 46 -6.39 12.67 8.90
N GLY A 47 -7.35 13.48 9.32
CA GLY A 47 -7.36 14.18 10.58
C GLY A 47 -7.46 15.69 10.38
N PRO A 48 -7.43 16.45 11.48
CA PRO A 48 -7.26 15.96 12.86
C PRO A 48 -8.42 15.07 13.30
N VAL A 49 -8.10 13.99 14.02
CA VAL A 49 -9.06 13.09 14.64
C VAL A 49 -8.95 13.28 16.14
N GLN A 50 -10.04 13.67 16.78
CA GLN A 50 -10.13 13.83 18.23
C GLN A 50 -10.71 12.56 18.84
N LEU A 51 -10.01 11.98 19.81
CA LEU A 51 -10.52 10.93 20.68
C LEU A 51 -10.96 11.55 22.01
N ASN A 52 -12.15 11.19 22.50
CA ASN A 52 -12.54 11.52 23.87
C ASN A 52 -11.90 10.51 24.85
N PRO A 53 -11.84 10.82 26.16
CA PRO A 53 -11.34 9.87 27.14
C PRO A 53 -12.07 8.52 27.05
N ASN A 54 -11.30 7.44 26.98
CA ASN A 54 -11.72 6.05 26.79
C ASN A 54 -12.20 5.67 25.37
N ASP A 55 -12.15 6.60 24.42
CA ASP A 55 -12.39 6.27 23.02
C ASP A 55 -11.21 5.48 22.43
N SER A 56 -11.48 4.82 21.31
CA SER A 56 -10.48 4.12 20.52
C SER A 56 -10.72 4.32 19.03
N ALA A 57 -9.67 4.14 18.23
CA ALA A 57 -9.74 4.14 16.79
C ALA A 57 -9.07 2.91 16.22
N LEU A 58 -9.63 2.36 15.14
CA LEU A 58 -8.98 1.36 14.29
C LEU A 58 -8.53 2.04 13.01
N ILE A 59 -7.24 2.05 12.75
CA ILE A 59 -6.67 2.51 11.49
C ILE A 59 -6.46 1.29 10.59
N GLY A 60 -7.20 1.22 9.48
CA GLY A 60 -7.03 0.19 8.46
C GLY A 60 -6.32 0.74 7.24
N LEU A 61 -5.31 0.03 6.75
CA LEU A 61 -4.54 0.42 5.57
C LEU A 61 -4.57 -0.72 4.54
N LEU A 62 -4.79 -0.38 3.27
CA LEU A 62 -4.81 -1.31 2.14
C LEU A 62 -3.71 -0.93 1.13
N PHE A 63 -2.67 -1.75 1.07
CA PHE A 63 -1.51 -1.52 0.22
C PHE A 63 -1.60 -2.27 -1.09
N PRO A 64 -1.26 -1.63 -2.21
CA PRO A 64 -1.03 -2.34 -3.45
C PRO A 64 0.17 -3.25 -3.32
N ALA A 65 0.18 -4.32 -4.10
CA ALA A 65 1.27 -5.26 -4.27
C ALA A 65 2.54 -4.60 -4.84
N PRO A 66 3.51 -4.16 -4.03
CA PRO A 66 4.64 -3.46 -4.59
C PRO A 66 5.73 -4.48 -4.91
N GLN A 67 5.99 -4.70 -6.20
CA GLN A 67 6.88 -5.78 -6.65
C GLN A 67 8.36 -5.58 -6.23
N ARG A 68 8.81 -4.32 -6.09
CA ARG A 68 10.17 -3.95 -5.61
C ARG A 68 10.13 -2.59 -4.92
N THR A 69 10.38 -2.55 -3.62
CA THR A 69 10.45 -1.29 -2.85
C THR A 69 11.85 -1.07 -2.30
N ASP A 70 12.36 0.14 -2.44
CA ASP A 70 13.64 0.57 -1.86
C ASP A 70 13.43 1.03 -0.41
N LYS A 71 12.20 1.46 -0.05
CA LYS A 71 11.78 1.84 1.30
C LYS A 71 10.36 1.33 1.59
N PRO A 72 10.09 0.84 2.82
CA PRO A 72 8.75 0.42 3.20
C PRO A 72 7.80 1.62 3.25
N CYS A 73 6.51 1.35 3.06
CA CYS A 73 5.48 2.33 3.38
C CYS A 73 5.50 2.61 4.89
N ARG A 74 5.12 3.82 5.31
CA ARG A 74 5.13 4.19 6.73
C ARG A 74 3.85 4.88 7.14
N LEU A 75 3.28 4.46 8.26
CA LEU A 75 2.24 5.21 8.96
C LEU A 75 2.92 6.16 9.94
N ARG A 76 2.70 7.46 9.73
CA ARG A 76 3.15 8.51 10.65
C ARG A 76 1.95 9.11 11.36
N LEU A 77 2.04 9.19 12.68
CA LEU A 77 1.03 9.84 13.50
C LEU A 77 1.67 11.06 14.14
N PHE A 78 0.95 12.17 14.11
CA PHE A 78 1.35 13.44 14.73
C PHE A 78 0.33 13.84 15.78
N ASP A 79 0.80 14.50 16.84
CA ASP A 79 -0.08 15.10 17.84
C ASP A 79 -0.68 16.45 17.36
N SER A 80 -1.49 17.08 18.21
CA SER A 80 -2.11 18.39 17.94
C SER A 80 -1.11 19.52 17.67
N MET A 81 0.13 19.39 18.14
CA MET A 81 1.21 20.36 17.92
C MET A 81 2.00 20.07 16.64
N GLY A 82 1.61 19.03 15.89
CA GLY A 82 2.34 18.57 14.71
C GLY A 82 3.65 17.86 15.04
N LYS A 83 3.86 17.45 16.29
CA LYS A 83 5.03 16.67 16.68
C LYS A 83 4.80 15.21 16.31
N LEU A 84 5.82 14.58 15.74
CA LEU A 84 5.79 13.17 15.39
C LEU A 84 5.62 12.32 16.66
N PHE A 85 4.52 11.61 16.73
CA PHE A 85 4.15 10.70 17.82
C PHE A 85 4.57 9.25 17.49
N ALA A 86 4.26 8.77 16.29
CA ALA A 86 4.59 7.42 15.85
C ALA A 86 5.09 7.42 14.40
N ASP A 87 6.08 6.58 14.08
CA ASP A 87 6.57 6.35 12.72
C ASP A 87 6.76 4.85 12.48
N ILE A 88 5.69 4.21 12.01
CA ILE A 88 5.53 2.76 11.96
C ILE A 88 5.82 2.28 10.54
N PRO A 89 6.87 1.46 10.31
CA PRO A 89 7.08 0.83 9.02
C PRO A 89 6.01 -0.22 8.77
N VAL A 90 5.35 -0.14 7.62
CA VAL A 90 4.40 -1.14 7.16
C VAL A 90 5.10 -1.97 6.09
N VAL A 91 5.45 -3.20 6.45
CA VAL A 91 6.27 -4.06 5.60
C VAL A 91 5.43 -4.60 4.44
N GLY A 92 5.70 -4.10 3.24
CA GLY A 92 5.24 -4.71 1.99
C GLY A 92 6.19 -5.82 1.60
N MET A 93 5.79 -7.09 1.72
CA MET A 93 6.56 -8.18 1.12
C MET A 93 6.30 -8.20 -0.40
N GLY A 94 7.37 -8.24 -1.19
CA GLY A 94 7.36 -8.13 -2.66
C GLY A 94 6.86 -9.37 -3.40
N ASP A 95 5.88 -10.08 -2.84
CA ASP A 95 5.29 -11.28 -3.43
C ASP A 95 4.18 -10.98 -4.46
N GLY A 96 3.86 -9.70 -4.69
CA GLY A 96 2.82 -9.31 -5.63
C GLY A 96 1.40 -9.38 -5.07
N SER A 97 1.22 -9.56 -3.76
CA SER A 97 -0.11 -9.56 -3.11
C SER A 97 -0.51 -8.20 -2.55
N VAL A 98 -1.82 -7.88 -2.64
CA VAL A 98 -2.42 -6.77 -1.89
C VAL A 98 -2.37 -7.11 -0.40
N ARG A 99 -1.99 -6.15 0.43
CA ARG A 99 -1.83 -6.37 1.88
C ARG A 99 -2.64 -5.38 2.69
N THR A 100 -3.06 -5.82 3.86
CA THR A 100 -3.72 -4.98 4.85
C THR A 100 -2.85 -4.84 6.09
N ALA A 101 -2.93 -3.69 6.76
CA ALA A 101 -2.40 -3.51 8.10
C ALA A 101 -3.44 -2.78 8.94
N PHE A 102 -3.51 -3.16 10.22
CA PHE A 102 -4.49 -2.63 11.16
C PHE A 102 -3.79 -2.20 12.43
N PHE A 103 -4.13 -1.01 12.92
CA PHE A 103 -3.56 -0.44 14.14
C PHE A 103 -4.65 0.05 15.06
N ASP A 104 -4.61 -0.39 16.31
CA ASP A 104 -5.49 0.11 17.35
C ASP A 104 -4.87 1.34 18.00
N VAL A 105 -5.63 2.42 18.08
CA VAL A 105 -5.29 3.61 18.84
C VAL A 105 -6.24 3.72 20.01
N THR A 106 -5.71 3.89 21.21
CA THR A 106 -6.51 4.04 22.44
C THR A 106 -6.11 5.31 23.16
N PHE A 107 -7.10 6.05 23.65
CA PHE A 107 -6.87 7.23 24.48
C PHE A 107 -7.50 7.03 25.85
N MET A 108 -6.69 6.91 26.89
CA MET A 108 -7.14 6.62 28.25
C MET A 108 -6.25 7.33 29.27
N ASP A 109 -6.87 8.02 30.23
CA ASP A 109 -6.18 8.75 31.31
C ASP A 109 -5.09 9.72 30.81
N GLY A 110 -5.37 10.43 29.71
CA GLY A 110 -4.41 11.33 29.08
C GLY A 110 -3.25 10.62 28.37
N ASN A 111 -3.32 9.30 28.20
CA ASN A 111 -2.32 8.51 27.50
C ASN A 111 -2.88 8.03 26.16
N LEU A 112 -2.17 8.37 25.09
CA LEU A 112 -2.42 7.85 23.76
C LEU A 112 -1.50 6.65 23.51
N ARG A 113 -2.05 5.53 23.03
CA ARG A 113 -1.28 4.32 22.71
C ARG A 113 -1.65 3.82 21.33
N VAL A 114 -0.66 3.34 20.59
CA VAL A 114 -0.83 2.70 19.29
C VAL A 114 -0.32 1.27 19.39
N MET A 115 -1.16 0.33 19.01
CA MET A 115 -0.89 -1.09 19.07
C MET A 115 -1.07 -1.69 17.68
N ASP A 116 -0.25 -2.69 17.37
CA ASP A 116 -0.54 -3.57 16.25
C ASP A 116 -1.80 -4.38 16.57
N HIS A 117 -2.76 -4.37 15.66
CA HIS A 117 -4.05 -5.02 15.89
C HIS A 117 -3.95 -6.56 15.89
N VAL A 118 -2.96 -7.12 15.18
CA VAL A 118 -2.84 -8.56 14.97
C VAL A 118 -2.20 -9.24 16.17
N ASP A 119 -1.09 -8.71 16.65
CA ASP A 119 -0.31 -9.31 17.74
C ASP A 119 -0.45 -8.58 19.09
N GLY A 120 -1.15 -7.44 19.12
CA GLY A 120 -1.36 -6.62 20.32
C GLY A 120 -0.09 -5.93 20.80
N LYS A 121 0.96 -5.85 19.97
CA LYS A 121 2.22 -5.23 20.35
C LYS A 121 2.07 -3.72 20.46
N LEU A 122 2.54 -3.15 21.57
CA LEU A 122 2.65 -1.69 21.71
C LEU A 122 3.72 -1.16 20.74
N LEU A 123 3.31 -0.26 19.85
CA LEU A 123 4.17 0.37 18.84
C LEU A 123 4.59 1.78 19.25
N ALA A 124 3.70 2.53 19.90
CA ALA A 124 3.97 3.87 20.40
C ALA A 124 3.08 4.22 21.60
N ALA A 125 3.57 5.06 22.49
CA ALA A 125 2.80 5.59 23.62
C ALA A 125 3.23 7.03 23.95
N GLN A 126 2.26 7.88 24.25
CA GLN A 126 2.48 9.28 24.63
C GLN A 126 1.62 9.60 25.85
N SER A 127 2.27 10.06 26.90
CA SER A 127 1.60 10.60 28.09
C SER A 127 1.33 12.08 27.93
N HIS A 128 0.31 12.58 28.64
CA HIS A 128 -0.14 13.97 28.57
C HIS A 128 -0.60 14.37 27.16
N SER A 129 -1.23 13.44 26.44
CA SER A 129 -1.89 13.71 25.17
C SER A 129 -3.27 14.32 25.41
N ASP A 130 -3.69 15.18 24.50
CA ASP A 130 -5.04 15.73 24.42
C ASP A 130 -6.01 14.83 23.62
N GLY A 131 -5.54 13.67 23.15
CA GLY A 131 -6.34 12.72 22.38
C GLY A 131 -6.48 13.06 20.89
N MET A 132 -5.81 14.13 20.41
CA MET A 132 -5.82 14.49 19.00
C MET A 132 -4.70 13.78 18.25
N LEU A 133 -5.03 13.25 17.08
CA LEU A 133 -4.07 12.62 16.17
C LEU A 133 -4.29 13.03 14.71
N ILE A 134 -3.20 13.21 13.99
CA ILE A 134 -3.18 13.40 12.54
C ILE A 134 -2.45 12.21 11.93
N GLY A 135 -3.14 11.45 11.09
CA GLY A 135 -2.58 10.32 10.38
C GLY A 135 -2.04 10.73 9.02
N LEU A 136 -0.75 10.51 8.78
CA LEU A 136 -0.08 10.69 7.51
C LEU A 136 0.46 9.34 7.02
N LEU A 137 0.03 8.96 5.83
CA LEU A 137 0.56 7.80 5.13
C LEU A 137 1.65 8.24 4.15
N VAL A 138 2.87 7.76 4.40
CA VAL A 138 4.02 8.00 3.53
C VAL A 138 4.18 6.83 2.57
N PRO A 139 4.05 7.05 1.25
CA PRO A 139 4.07 5.99 0.26
C PRO A 139 5.43 5.26 0.21
N ALA A 140 5.42 3.98 -0.15
CA ALA A 140 6.64 3.25 -0.44
C ALA A 140 7.27 3.79 -1.74
N VAL A 141 8.60 3.81 -1.82
CA VAL A 141 9.33 4.19 -3.04
C VAL A 141 9.78 2.93 -3.75
N GLN A 142 9.39 2.76 -5.01
CA GLN A 142 9.84 1.67 -5.86
C GLN A 142 11.15 2.00 -6.57
N THR A 143 11.85 0.96 -7.02
CA THR A 143 13.04 1.09 -7.88
C THR A 143 12.66 1.92 -9.11
N SER A 144 13.38 3.03 -9.37
CA SER A 144 13.08 4.15 -10.30
C SER A 144 12.41 5.40 -9.68
N GLY A 145 12.27 5.46 -8.35
CA GLY A 145 11.80 6.67 -7.65
C GLY A 145 10.29 6.89 -7.71
N ARG A 146 9.54 5.99 -8.36
CA ARG A 146 8.08 6.04 -8.40
C ARG A 146 7.51 5.64 -7.04
N SER A 147 6.73 6.53 -6.44
CA SER A 147 6.02 6.22 -5.21
C SER A 147 4.78 5.39 -5.48
N VAL A 148 4.54 4.38 -4.66
CA VAL A 148 3.30 3.61 -4.64
C VAL A 148 2.71 3.74 -3.23
N GLY A 149 1.62 4.51 -3.12
CA GLY A 149 0.89 4.73 -1.87
C GLY A 149 -0.12 3.61 -1.59
N ALA A 150 -0.76 3.65 -0.41
CA ALA A 150 -1.91 2.76 -0.18
C ALA A 150 -3.04 3.10 -1.16
N ILE A 151 -3.71 2.05 -1.64
CA ILE A 151 -4.93 2.17 -2.45
C ILE A 151 -6.01 2.84 -1.58
N SER A 152 -6.12 2.42 -0.32
CA SER A 152 -7.09 2.95 0.62
C SER A 152 -6.56 2.96 2.05
N ALA A 153 -7.00 3.92 2.83
CA ALA A 153 -6.85 3.95 4.27
C ALA A 153 -8.18 4.33 4.90
N SER A 154 -8.44 3.88 6.12
CA SER A 154 -9.60 4.28 6.90
C SER A 154 -9.26 4.41 8.37
N ILE A 155 -10.00 5.28 9.05
CA ILE A 155 -9.99 5.41 10.51
C ILE A 155 -11.42 5.21 10.97
N GLN A 156 -11.64 4.21 11.82
CA GLN A 156 -12.92 3.94 12.43
C GLN A 156 -12.86 4.29 13.91
N LEU A 157 -13.75 5.15 14.36
CA LEU A 157 -13.86 5.57 15.75
C LEU A 157 -14.83 4.69 16.52
N PHE A 158 -14.45 4.38 17.75
CA PHE A 158 -15.24 3.65 18.72
C PHE A 158 -15.32 4.45 20.01
N ASP A 159 -16.53 4.63 20.52
CA ASP A 159 -16.75 5.29 21.79
C ASP A 159 -16.30 4.40 22.97
N SER A 160 -16.42 4.95 24.19
CA SER A 160 -16.15 4.23 25.43
C SER A 160 -16.97 2.94 25.63
N MET A 161 -18.10 2.79 24.95
CA MET A 161 -18.94 1.57 24.96
C MET A 161 -18.58 0.59 23.83
N LYS A 162 -17.51 0.87 23.07
CA LYS A 162 -17.09 0.13 21.87
C LYS A 162 -18.12 0.14 20.74
N GLN A 163 -19.05 1.09 20.74
CA GLN A 163 -19.96 1.28 19.62
C GLN A 163 -19.27 2.05 18.51
N ARG A 164 -19.53 1.64 17.27
CA ARG A 164 -18.97 2.28 16.08
C ARG A 164 -19.60 3.66 15.92
N GLY A 165 -18.79 4.71 16.04
CA GLY A 165 -19.23 6.09 15.85
C GLY A 165 -19.08 6.55 14.39
N GLN A 166 -17.86 6.92 14.01
CA GLN A 166 -17.57 7.57 12.73
C GLN A 166 -16.54 6.78 11.92
N VAL A 167 -16.63 6.84 10.59
CA VAL A 167 -15.64 6.28 9.67
C VAL A 167 -15.10 7.40 8.80
N ILE A 168 -13.79 7.54 8.75
CA ILE A 168 -13.07 8.45 7.88
C ILE A 168 -12.36 7.59 6.83
N GLN A 169 -12.70 7.74 5.55
CA GLN A 169 -12.05 7.03 4.46
C GLN A 169 -11.08 7.96 3.71
N MET A 170 -9.92 7.41 3.34
CA MET A 170 -8.92 8.03 2.48
C MET A 170 -8.74 7.12 1.26
N CYS A 171 -9.34 7.48 0.14
CA CYS A 171 -9.17 6.78 -1.13
C CYS A 171 -8.56 7.76 -2.16
N ASP A 172 -7.90 7.25 -3.19
CA ASP A 172 -7.38 8.09 -4.30
C ASP A 172 -8.48 8.54 -5.27
N GLY A 173 -9.73 8.13 -5.06
CA GLY A 173 -10.86 8.53 -5.92
C GLY A 173 -10.82 7.91 -7.32
N SER A 174 -9.83 7.08 -7.64
CA SER A 174 -9.81 6.26 -8.85
C SER A 174 -10.61 4.98 -8.63
N ILE A 175 -11.85 4.96 -9.12
CA ILE A 175 -12.63 3.75 -9.40
C ILE A 175 -12.31 3.29 -10.82
#